data_AF-A0A644WPD1-F1
#
_entry.id   AF-A0A644WPD1-F1
#
_cell.length_a   1.000
_cell.length_b   1.000
_cell.length_c   1.000
_cell.angle_alpha   90.00
_cell.angle_beta   90.00
_cell.angle_gamma   90.00
#
_symmetry.space_group_name_H-M   'P 1'
#
loop_
_entity.id
_entity.type
_entity.pdbx_description
1 polymer ?
#
loop_
_entity_poly.entity_id
_entity_poly.type
_entity_poly.pdbx_seq_one_letter_code
_entity_poly.pdbx_strand_id
1 'polypeptide(L)'
;MERTKICCLDVSQDIVDFLSIDHDVYNGSLGKKVNVGIKLGTKNLLLNYDFPKNLHEYEVIIDDMQKTDIIIYFENDHVRKNVTGDSLSYIVSNYPETLFDPIPMGCFMLKYELQNKKDRTPIKILFQDSKTERKYQLLNVSMVKSYSEQYSNYIHIEDFSDKKLTGEKVELCEHWAAKVLFSKHIGKIRYYQTFKSPKIYNDEKHIYEDDPNFIPLLKNNNGEIISYIWATNEEINFMLPQLEEKLELIKTLFNEILYSKFSQYFPTIKAALWTNNENYFLPGHKELLIAKEENKKTFEEKDKEFENQIDENKNRYDFLHKILTETGEQLVDAIIDYLKWLGFDSICSKDKTAENGLLEEDIQIDLGNKGLLIIEVKGINGTSKDYECSQIQKIKYRRCEERGKFDVNALYIVNNERNIEPLKRTIPPFNEQQIKDAVNEKRGLLYTWELFNLYLNVENGIMTKDEARERVLTYGLVEFVPVMISLGIPYKYYQNNTVVCIELSDYELRIGDYLFYEKKGRYYKEKIIEIKQEDEKLEAARNGKFGFKLSDKVPQNKSLYIKPVS
;
A
#
# COMPACT_ATOMS: atom_id res chain seq x y z
N MET A 1 -48.75 2.26 -3.42
CA MET A 1 -47.69 1.40 -3.98
C MET A 1 -47.01 0.72 -2.81
N GLU A 2 -46.81 -0.58 -2.88
CA GLU A 2 -46.16 -1.36 -1.82
C GLU A 2 -44.65 -1.05 -1.83
N ARG A 3 -44.14 -0.48 -0.74
CA ARG A 3 -42.71 -0.22 -0.54
C ARG A 3 -42.05 -1.48 0.04
N THR A 4 -40.81 -1.73 -0.34
CA THR A 4 -40.02 -2.83 0.23
C THR A 4 -39.83 -2.59 1.72
N LYS A 5 -40.03 -3.62 2.54
CA LYS A 5 -39.83 -3.56 3.99
C LYS A 5 -38.40 -3.97 4.35
N ILE A 6 -37.67 -3.10 5.03
CA ILE A 6 -36.27 -3.30 5.42
C ILE A 6 -36.13 -3.24 6.94
N CYS A 7 -35.53 -4.25 7.55
CA CYS A 7 -35.23 -4.28 8.98
C CYS A 7 -33.75 -4.00 9.17
N CYS A 8 -33.41 -2.86 9.76
CA CYS A 8 -32.05 -2.48 10.12
C CYS A 8 -31.82 -2.81 11.60
N LEU A 9 -30.91 -3.74 11.88
CA LEU A 9 -30.54 -4.20 13.21
C LEU A 9 -29.19 -3.59 13.58
N ASP A 10 -29.20 -2.75 14.61
CA ASP A 10 -27.99 -2.13 15.15
C ASP A 10 -27.18 -1.33 14.10
N VAL A 11 -27.84 -0.77 13.09
CA VAL A 11 -27.19 0.05 12.05
C VAL A 11 -27.11 1.52 12.49
N SER A 12 -26.24 2.33 11.86
CA SER A 12 -26.19 3.78 12.08
C SER A 12 -27.42 4.51 11.53
N GLN A 13 -27.79 5.64 12.14
CA GLN A 13 -29.02 6.37 11.81
C GLN A 13 -29.01 6.94 10.38
N ASP A 14 -27.85 7.34 9.86
CA ASP A 14 -27.69 7.86 8.49
C ASP A 14 -28.07 6.83 7.41
N ILE A 15 -27.80 5.54 7.65
CA ILE A 15 -28.22 4.45 6.76
C ILE A 15 -29.74 4.26 6.85
N VAL A 16 -30.30 4.30 8.07
CA VAL A 16 -31.76 4.20 8.28
C VAL A 16 -32.47 5.34 7.55
N ASP A 17 -31.98 6.58 7.70
CA ASP A 17 -32.55 7.77 7.08
C ASP A 17 -32.48 7.68 5.54
N PHE A 18 -31.34 7.23 4.99
CA PHE A 18 -31.17 7.03 3.55
C PHE A 18 -32.16 6.01 2.98
N LEU A 19 -32.30 4.84 3.62
CA LEU A 19 -33.20 3.79 3.14
C LEU A 19 -34.67 4.18 3.26
N SER A 20 -35.03 4.97 4.27
CA SER A 20 -36.40 5.43 4.54
C SER A 20 -36.97 6.36 3.47
N ILE A 21 -36.13 6.88 2.58
CA ILE A 21 -36.56 7.72 1.44
C ILE A 21 -37.51 6.91 0.54
N ASP A 22 -37.11 5.69 0.18
CA ASP A 22 -37.79 4.85 -0.82
C ASP A 22 -38.47 3.61 -0.22
N HIS A 23 -38.08 3.20 0.98
CA HIS A 23 -38.48 1.93 1.60
C HIS A 23 -39.18 2.13 2.94
N ASP A 24 -39.90 1.10 3.40
CA ASP A 24 -40.48 1.06 4.75
C ASP A 24 -39.44 0.44 5.70
N VAL A 25 -38.75 1.27 6.47
CA VAL A 25 -37.62 0.85 7.30
C VAL A 25 -38.00 0.75 8.77
N TYR A 26 -37.63 -0.37 9.40
CA TYR A 26 -37.67 -0.55 10.86
C TYR A 26 -36.25 -0.48 11.42
N ASN A 27 -36.05 0.35 12.44
CA ASN A 27 -34.78 0.46 13.17
C ASN A 27 -34.88 -0.36 14.45
N GLY A 28 -34.28 -1.55 14.46
CA GLY A 28 -34.32 -2.51 15.55
C GLY A 28 -32.93 -2.85 16.10
N SER A 29 -32.88 -3.91 16.91
CA SER A 29 -31.65 -4.36 17.56
C SER A 29 -31.71 -5.87 17.85
N LEU A 30 -30.56 -6.54 17.75
CA LEU A 30 -30.39 -7.93 18.21
C LEU A 30 -30.26 -8.04 19.74
N GLY A 31 -30.19 -6.91 20.43
CA GLY A 31 -30.07 -6.81 21.88
C GLY A 31 -28.84 -6.00 22.28
N LYS A 32 -28.93 -5.36 23.45
CA LYS A 32 -27.87 -4.52 24.00
C LYS A 32 -27.15 -5.23 25.12
N LYS A 33 -25.81 -5.20 25.12
CA LYS A 33 -25.02 -5.79 26.20
C LYS A 33 -25.38 -5.13 27.52
N VAL A 34 -25.51 -5.93 28.58
CA VAL A 34 -25.98 -5.45 29.89
C VAL A 34 -24.83 -5.52 30.89
N ASN A 35 -24.40 -4.38 31.40
CA ASN A 35 -23.45 -4.33 32.50
C ASN A 35 -24.16 -4.73 33.80
N VAL A 36 -23.91 -5.97 34.22
CA VAL A 36 -24.48 -6.57 35.42
C VAL A 36 -23.66 -6.29 36.68
N GLY A 37 -22.48 -5.66 36.56
CA GLY A 37 -21.66 -5.25 37.70
C GLY A 37 -21.09 -6.41 38.51
N ILE A 38 -20.42 -6.09 39.63
CA ILE A 38 -19.60 -7.05 40.42
C ILE A 38 -20.30 -7.62 41.66
N LYS A 39 -21.58 -7.35 41.86
CA LYS A 39 -22.29 -7.77 43.07
C LYS A 39 -22.54 -9.28 43.05
N LEU A 40 -22.22 -9.95 44.17
CA LEU A 40 -22.56 -11.37 44.38
C LEU A 40 -24.07 -11.58 44.31
N GLY A 41 -24.49 -12.62 43.61
CA GLY A 41 -25.89 -13.02 43.44
C GLY A 41 -26.24 -13.40 42.00
N THR A 42 -27.42 -13.98 41.84
CA THR A 42 -28.01 -14.31 40.54
C THR A 42 -28.89 -13.16 40.07
N LYS A 43 -28.71 -12.74 38.81
CA LYS A 43 -29.50 -11.69 38.17
C LYS A 43 -30.36 -12.27 37.07
N ASN A 44 -31.65 -11.95 37.08
CA ASN A 44 -32.57 -12.31 36.02
C ASN A 44 -32.46 -11.30 34.88
N LEU A 45 -32.42 -11.79 33.65
CA LEU A 45 -32.22 -11.03 32.44
C LEU A 45 -33.25 -11.41 31.38
N LEU A 46 -33.55 -10.44 30.52
CA LEU A 46 -34.33 -10.57 29.30
C LEU A 46 -33.43 -10.16 28.13
N LEU A 47 -33.68 -10.73 26.94
CA LEU A 47 -32.82 -10.59 25.76
C LEU A 47 -32.79 -9.20 25.12
N ASN A 48 -33.63 -8.27 25.56
CA ASN A 48 -33.72 -6.87 25.13
C ASN A 48 -33.55 -6.58 23.62
N TYR A 49 -33.84 -7.55 22.74
CA TYR A 49 -33.91 -7.37 21.30
C TYR A 49 -35.16 -6.55 20.93
N ASP A 50 -35.12 -5.92 19.76
CA ASP A 50 -36.21 -5.13 19.21
C ASP A 50 -36.43 -5.50 17.75
N PHE A 51 -37.49 -6.26 17.48
CA PHE A 51 -37.90 -6.68 16.15
C PHE A 51 -39.32 -6.17 15.84
N PRO A 52 -39.63 -5.91 14.57
CA PRO A 52 -41.01 -5.64 14.17
C PRO A 52 -41.89 -6.88 14.38
N LYS A 53 -43.13 -6.68 14.85
CA LYS A 53 -44.09 -7.77 15.14
C LYS A 53 -44.38 -8.67 13.93
N ASN A 54 -44.27 -8.11 12.72
CA ASN A 54 -44.50 -8.76 11.44
C ASN A 54 -43.19 -8.99 10.67
N LEU A 55 -42.11 -9.37 11.36
CA LEU A 55 -40.79 -9.57 10.74
C LEU A 55 -40.82 -10.51 9.51
N HIS A 56 -41.72 -11.49 9.48
CA HIS A 56 -41.92 -12.38 8.33
C HIS A 56 -42.32 -11.64 7.03
N GLU A 57 -42.82 -10.40 7.10
CA GLU A 57 -43.14 -9.57 5.92
C GLU A 57 -41.91 -8.81 5.37
N TYR A 58 -40.80 -8.76 6.10
CA TYR A 58 -39.61 -7.99 5.69
C TYR A 58 -38.83 -8.73 4.61
N GLU A 59 -38.36 -7.98 3.61
CA GLU A 59 -37.69 -8.51 2.43
C GLU A 59 -36.17 -8.40 2.52
N VAL A 60 -35.67 -7.39 3.25
CA VAL A 60 -34.24 -7.16 3.46
C VAL A 60 -33.97 -6.99 4.96
N ILE A 61 -32.95 -7.67 5.46
CA ILE A 61 -32.41 -7.52 6.81
C ILE A 61 -30.99 -6.98 6.69
N ILE A 62 -30.67 -5.90 7.41
CA ILE A 62 -29.32 -5.33 7.46
C ILE A 62 -28.86 -5.38 8.91
N ASP A 63 -27.75 -6.04 9.17
CA ASP A 63 -27.19 -6.24 10.51
C ASP A 63 -25.76 -5.69 10.58
N ASP A 64 -25.48 -4.86 11.59
CA ASP A 64 -24.12 -4.42 11.90
C ASP A 64 -23.62 -5.08 13.19
N MET A 65 -22.97 -6.23 13.02
CA MET A 65 -22.62 -7.14 14.10
C MET A 65 -21.63 -6.54 15.12
N GLN A 66 -20.94 -5.45 14.78
CA GLN A 66 -19.97 -4.81 15.65
C GLN A 66 -20.59 -3.76 16.60
N LYS A 67 -21.75 -3.19 16.26
CA LYS A 67 -22.34 -2.13 17.08
C LYS A 67 -22.80 -2.73 18.41
N THR A 68 -22.22 -2.23 19.49
CA THR A 68 -22.35 -2.85 20.82
C THR A 68 -22.67 -1.79 21.86
N ASP A 69 -23.91 -1.29 21.82
CA ASP A 69 -24.43 -0.47 22.92
C ASP A 69 -24.38 -1.28 24.22
N ILE A 70 -23.83 -0.68 25.28
CA ILE A 70 -23.83 -1.24 26.64
C ILE A 70 -24.81 -0.44 27.49
N ILE A 71 -25.80 -1.13 28.07
CA ILE A 71 -26.74 -0.55 29.03
C ILE A 71 -26.42 -1.01 30.45
N ILE A 72 -26.81 -0.21 31.44
CA ILE A 72 -26.66 -0.55 32.85
C ILE A 72 -27.82 -1.48 33.25
N TYR A 73 -27.52 -2.52 34.04
CA TYR A 73 -28.55 -3.38 34.60
C TYR A 73 -29.47 -2.61 35.55
N PHE A 74 -30.76 -2.57 35.22
CA PHE A 74 -31.82 -2.19 36.14
C PHE A 74 -32.82 -3.34 36.26
N GLU A 75 -33.09 -3.78 37.49
CA GLU A 75 -33.93 -4.95 37.75
C GLU A 75 -35.34 -4.81 37.12
N ASN A 76 -35.92 -3.60 37.17
CA ASN A 76 -37.24 -3.31 36.62
C ASN A 76 -37.34 -3.53 35.09
N ASP A 77 -36.23 -3.46 34.35
CA ASP A 77 -36.19 -3.69 32.90
C ASP A 77 -36.19 -5.18 32.55
N HIS A 78 -35.92 -6.04 33.54
CA HIS A 78 -35.83 -7.49 33.40
C HIS A 78 -36.98 -8.22 34.09
N VAL A 79 -38.09 -7.54 34.37
CA VAL A 79 -39.32 -8.15 34.91
C VAL A 79 -40.32 -8.42 33.79
N ARG A 80 -40.80 -9.66 33.70
CA ARG A 80 -41.92 -10.00 32.79
C ARG A 80 -43.24 -9.47 33.37
N LYS A 81 -43.93 -8.60 32.63
CA LYS A 81 -45.26 -8.06 33.00
C LYS A 81 -46.37 -8.92 32.38
N ASN A 82 -47.54 -8.97 33.02
CA ASN A 82 -48.74 -9.66 32.51
C ASN A 82 -48.54 -11.16 32.21
N VAL A 83 -47.91 -11.89 33.12
CA VAL A 83 -47.68 -13.34 32.98
C VAL A 83 -49.01 -14.09 33.05
N THR A 84 -49.37 -14.78 31.97
CA THR A 84 -50.52 -15.70 31.89
C THR A 84 -49.99 -17.13 31.72
N GLY A 85 -50.34 -18.06 32.61
CA GLY A 85 -49.87 -19.46 32.57
C GLY A 85 -49.17 -19.91 33.85
N ASP A 86 -48.63 -21.13 33.87
CA ASP A 86 -48.00 -21.79 35.04
C ASP A 86 -46.47 -21.87 34.96
N SER A 87 -45.85 -21.45 33.85
CA SER A 87 -44.41 -21.54 33.59
C SER A 87 -43.79 -20.17 33.33
N LEU A 88 -42.73 -19.83 34.06
CA LEU A 88 -41.99 -18.57 33.92
C LEU A 88 -40.48 -18.83 33.88
N SER A 89 -39.82 -18.40 32.79
CA SER A 89 -38.38 -18.57 32.61
C SER A 89 -37.64 -17.25 32.43
N TYR A 90 -36.46 -17.16 33.06
CA TYR A 90 -35.50 -16.07 32.91
C TYR A 90 -34.15 -16.60 32.43
N ILE A 91 -33.39 -15.75 31.76
CA ILE A 91 -31.96 -15.96 31.57
C ILE A 91 -31.28 -15.47 32.84
N VAL A 92 -30.31 -16.22 33.35
CA VAL A 92 -29.60 -15.84 34.57
C VAL A 92 -28.15 -15.54 34.30
N SER A 93 -27.70 -14.41 34.86
CA SER A 93 -26.29 -14.07 34.96
C SER A 93 -25.84 -14.28 36.41
N ASN A 94 -24.74 -15.00 36.56
CA ASN A 94 -24.13 -15.33 37.84
C ASN A 94 -22.71 -14.76 37.89
N TYR A 95 -22.30 -14.29 39.07
CA TYR A 95 -20.88 -13.98 39.32
C TYR A 95 -20.01 -15.18 38.90
N PRO A 96 -18.91 -14.99 38.14
CA PRO A 96 -18.19 -13.74 37.92
C PRO A 96 -18.56 -12.95 36.64
N GLU A 97 -19.68 -13.24 35.97
CA GLU A 97 -20.08 -12.48 34.78
C GLU A 97 -20.41 -11.02 35.16
N THR A 98 -19.76 -10.07 34.51
CA THR A 98 -19.93 -8.62 34.74
C THR A 98 -20.56 -7.89 33.55
N LEU A 99 -20.51 -8.50 32.37
CA LEU A 99 -21.11 -8.02 31.13
C LEU A 99 -21.87 -9.18 30.48
N PHE A 100 -23.19 -9.11 30.55
CA PHE A 100 -24.06 -10.07 29.87
C PHE A 100 -24.24 -9.67 28.41
N ASP A 101 -24.11 -10.64 27.52
CA ASP A 101 -24.17 -10.44 26.07
C ASP A 101 -25.36 -11.21 25.49
N PRO A 102 -26.50 -10.55 25.19
CA PRO A 102 -27.70 -11.22 24.71
C PRO A 102 -27.66 -11.58 23.22
N ILE A 103 -26.72 -10.99 22.47
CA ILE A 103 -26.76 -10.93 21.00
C ILE A 103 -26.82 -12.32 20.36
N PRO A 104 -25.98 -13.32 20.73
CA PRO A 104 -26.08 -14.66 20.13
C PRO A 104 -27.46 -15.34 20.30
N MET A 105 -28.16 -15.09 21.40
CA MET A 105 -29.52 -15.61 21.59
C MET A 105 -30.56 -14.72 20.88
N GLY A 106 -30.31 -13.41 20.75
CA GLY A 106 -31.06 -12.54 19.85
C GLY A 106 -31.01 -13.00 18.39
N CYS A 107 -29.85 -13.42 17.89
CA CYS A 107 -29.69 -14.03 16.57
C CYS A 107 -30.50 -15.32 16.43
N PHE A 108 -30.57 -16.14 17.48
CA PHE A 108 -31.43 -17.33 17.49
C PHE A 108 -32.92 -16.95 17.37
N MET A 109 -33.36 -15.91 18.09
CA MET A 109 -34.73 -15.40 17.95
C MET A 109 -35.00 -14.87 16.54
N LEU A 110 -34.05 -14.13 15.94
CA LEU A 110 -34.13 -13.68 14.56
C LEU A 110 -34.33 -14.86 13.59
N LYS A 111 -33.52 -15.92 13.73
CA LYS A 111 -33.65 -17.14 12.93
C LYS A 111 -35.05 -17.73 13.05
N TYR A 112 -35.55 -17.87 14.28
CA TYR A 112 -36.85 -18.47 14.56
C TYR A 112 -38.01 -17.67 13.94
N GLU A 113 -37.97 -16.34 14.05
CA GLU A 113 -39.00 -15.47 13.46
C GLU A 113 -38.98 -15.52 11.92
N LEU A 114 -37.78 -15.61 11.31
CA LEU A 114 -37.63 -15.71 9.86
C LEU A 114 -38.06 -17.07 9.29
N GLN A 115 -37.99 -18.16 10.07
CA GLN A 115 -38.46 -19.49 9.64
C GLN A 115 -39.97 -19.53 9.31
N ASN A 116 -40.75 -18.60 9.86
CA ASN A 116 -42.18 -18.51 9.61
C ASN A 116 -42.53 -17.87 8.25
N LYS A 117 -41.55 -17.36 7.51
CA LYS A 117 -41.73 -16.76 6.18
C LYS A 117 -41.85 -17.87 5.12
N LYS A 118 -42.97 -17.88 4.37
CA LYS A 118 -43.27 -18.93 3.38
C LYS A 118 -43.18 -18.47 1.93
N ASP A 119 -43.25 -17.17 1.68
CA ASP A 119 -43.45 -16.64 0.33
C ASP A 119 -42.14 -16.38 -0.41
N ARG A 120 -41.06 -16.07 0.33
CA ARG A 120 -39.78 -15.66 -0.27
C ARG A 120 -38.62 -15.61 0.72
N THR A 121 -37.43 -16.00 0.29
CA THR A 121 -36.18 -15.86 1.05
C THR A 121 -35.80 -14.39 1.22
N PRO A 122 -35.55 -13.88 2.44
CA PRO A 122 -35.12 -12.51 2.67
C PRO A 122 -33.63 -12.33 2.29
N ILE A 123 -33.27 -11.14 1.82
CA ILE A 123 -31.87 -10.75 1.60
C ILE A 123 -31.28 -10.31 2.94
N LYS A 124 -30.15 -10.87 3.34
CA LYS A 124 -29.42 -10.45 4.55
C LYS A 124 -28.12 -9.77 4.16
N ILE A 125 -27.87 -8.59 4.73
CA ILE A 125 -26.66 -7.80 4.51
C ILE A 125 -26.00 -7.63 5.87
N LEU A 126 -24.84 -8.24 6.08
CA LEU A 126 -24.18 -8.29 7.38
C LEU A 126 -22.83 -7.57 7.31
N PHE A 127 -22.61 -6.59 8.18
CA PHE A 127 -21.27 -6.09 8.47
C PHE A 127 -20.65 -6.97 9.54
N GLN A 128 -19.64 -7.74 9.16
CA GLN A 128 -19.11 -8.83 9.97
C GLN A 128 -18.43 -8.38 11.27
N ASP A 129 -18.51 -9.22 12.28
CA ASP A 129 -17.64 -9.19 13.47
C ASP A 129 -17.12 -10.62 13.73
N SER A 130 -16.20 -10.80 14.67
CA SER A 130 -15.73 -12.13 15.04
C SER A 130 -16.89 -13.04 15.44
N LYS A 131 -16.86 -14.30 14.98
CA LYS A 131 -17.82 -15.31 15.45
C LYS A 131 -17.68 -15.47 16.97
N THR A 132 -18.80 -15.42 17.68
CA THR A 132 -18.86 -15.62 19.13
C THR A 132 -19.91 -16.67 19.46
N GLU A 133 -19.61 -17.48 20.47
CA GLU A 133 -20.55 -18.45 21.02
C GLU A 133 -20.71 -18.17 22.50
N ARG A 134 -21.95 -18.20 22.98
CA ARG A 134 -22.30 -17.93 24.37
C ARG A 134 -23.22 -19.01 24.88
N LYS A 135 -22.90 -19.50 26.09
CA LYS A 135 -23.72 -20.44 26.84
C LYS A 135 -24.55 -19.65 27.85
N TYR A 136 -25.86 -19.78 27.75
CA TYR A 136 -26.84 -19.12 28.61
C TYR A 136 -27.38 -20.12 29.63
N GLN A 137 -27.61 -19.65 30.85
CA GLN A 137 -28.33 -20.41 31.86
C GLN A 137 -29.78 -19.94 31.88
N LEU A 138 -30.71 -20.88 31.74
CA LEU A 138 -32.15 -20.62 31.74
C LEU A 138 -32.74 -21.20 33.02
N LEU A 139 -33.37 -20.35 33.82
CA LEU A 139 -34.03 -20.72 35.07
C LEU A 139 -35.53 -20.67 34.90
N ASN A 140 -36.19 -21.82 35.00
CA ASN A 140 -37.64 -21.89 35.16
C ASN A 140 -37.98 -21.69 36.64
N VAL A 141 -38.51 -20.51 36.98
CA VAL A 141 -38.84 -20.11 38.36
C VAL A 141 -40.03 -20.92 38.89
N SER A 142 -40.95 -21.34 38.02
CA SER A 142 -42.12 -22.13 38.41
C SER A 142 -41.79 -23.56 38.82
N MET A 143 -40.80 -24.18 38.17
CA MET A 143 -40.43 -25.59 38.38
C MET A 143 -39.08 -25.77 39.11
N VAL A 144 -38.39 -24.67 39.42
CA VAL A 144 -37.03 -24.66 40.01
C VAL A 144 -36.07 -25.57 39.23
N LYS A 145 -36.17 -25.54 37.89
CA LYS A 145 -35.28 -26.28 36.99
C LYS A 145 -34.39 -25.29 36.26
N SER A 146 -33.11 -25.61 36.18
CA SER A 146 -32.15 -24.90 35.35
C SER A 146 -31.66 -25.80 34.23
N TYR A 147 -31.46 -25.21 33.06
CA TYR A 147 -30.81 -25.84 31.93
C TYR A 147 -29.92 -24.80 31.24
N SER A 148 -29.08 -25.26 30.32
CA SER A 148 -28.17 -24.37 29.61
C SER A 148 -28.22 -24.62 28.12
N GLU A 149 -28.26 -23.54 27.35
CA GLU A 149 -28.24 -23.59 25.88
C GLU A 149 -27.10 -22.72 25.36
N GLN A 150 -26.58 -23.05 24.18
CA GLN A 150 -25.47 -22.33 23.56
C GLN A 150 -25.87 -21.85 22.18
N TYR A 151 -25.60 -20.57 21.90
CA TYR A 151 -25.94 -19.95 20.63
C TYR A 151 -24.75 -19.16 20.07
N SER A 152 -24.76 -18.99 18.74
CA SER A 152 -23.77 -18.24 17.97
C SER A 152 -24.38 -16.95 17.42
N ASN A 153 -23.61 -15.86 17.35
CA ASN A 153 -24.06 -14.66 16.62
C ASN A 153 -24.26 -14.91 15.11
N TYR A 154 -23.66 -15.97 14.56
CA TYR A 154 -23.84 -16.42 13.17
C TYR A 154 -25.01 -17.42 12.98
N ILE A 155 -25.76 -17.79 14.03
CA ILE A 155 -26.74 -18.91 13.95
C ILE A 155 -27.88 -18.69 12.94
N HIS A 156 -28.14 -17.44 12.59
CA HIS A 156 -29.23 -17.03 11.70
C HIS A 156 -28.85 -17.05 10.21
N ILE A 157 -27.63 -17.50 9.87
CA ILE A 157 -27.14 -17.70 8.51
C ILE A 157 -26.41 -19.04 8.36
N GLU A 158 -26.20 -19.50 7.12
CA GLU A 158 -25.26 -20.59 6.84
C GLU A 158 -23.84 -20.17 7.25
N ASP A 159 -23.18 -21.00 8.07
CA ASP A 159 -21.95 -20.62 8.76
C ASP A 159 -20.70 -21.10 8.01
N PHE A 160 -20.13 -20.19 7.22
CA PHE A 160 -18.86 -20.41 6.51
C PHE A 160 -17.62 -19.97 7.30
N SER A 161 -17.75 -19.67 8.60
CA SER A 161 -16.65 -19.13 9.42
C SER A 161 -15.45 -20.09 9.48
N ASP A 162 -14.25 -19.53 9.33
CA ASP A 162 -12.98 -20.25 9.51
C ASP A 162 -12.23 -19.79 10.76
N LYS A 163 -11.50 -18.67 10.68
CA LYS A 163 -10.65 -18.17 11.76
C LYS A 163 -11.15 -16.82 12.26
N LYS A 164 -11.16 -16.67 13.59
CA LYS A 164 -11.28 -15.35 14.22
C LYS A 164 -9.95 -14.63 14.02
N LEU A 165 -9.92 -13.70 13.07
CA LEU A 165 -8.71 -12.99 12.70
C LEU A 165 -9.06 -11.54 12.41
N THR A 166 -8.26 -10.62 12.95
CA THR A 166 -8.43 -9.19 12.72
C THR A 166 -7.32 -8.65 11.82
N GLY A 167 -7.68 -7.79 10.87
CA GLY A 167 -6.70 -7.12 10.02
C GLY A 167 -7.33 -6.06 9.12
N GLU A 168 -6.47 -5.31 8.43
CA GLU A 168 -6.85 -4.17 7.57
C GLU A 168 -6.33 -4.30 6.13
N LYS A 169 -5.32 -5.16 5.93
CA LYS A 169 -4.77 -5.39 4.60
C LYS A 169 -5.67 -6.36 3.85
N VAL A 170 -6.24 -5.87 2.75
CA VAL A 170 -7.20 -6.59 1.93
C VAL A 170 -6.89 -6.43 0.46
N GLU A 171 -7.22 -7.46 -0.31
CA GLU A 171 -7.08 -7.53 -1.76
C GLU A 171 -8.43 -7.91 -2.38
N LEU A 172 -8.71 -7.34 -3.57
CA LEU A 172 -9.91 -7.63 -4.33
C LEU A 172 -9.82 -9.04 -4.94
N CYS A 173 -10.90 -9.81 -4.82
CA CYS A 173 -11.05 -11.02 -5.63
C CYS A 173 -11.34 -10.64 -7.09
N GLU A 174 -11.03 -11.55 -8.02
CA GLU A 174 -11.28 -11.40 -9.45
C GLU A 174 -12.77 -11.59 -9.80
N HIS A 175 -13.63 -10.72 -9.25
CA HIS A 175 -15.05 -10.70 -9.54
C HIS A 175 -15.54 -9.25 -9.70
N TRP A 176 -16.45 -9.02 -10.65
CA TRP A 176 -16.93 -7.66 -10.96
C TRP A 176 -17.58 -7.00 -9.73
N ALA A 177 -18.34 -7.76 -8.93
CA ALA A 177 -19.00 -7.24 -7.73
C ALA A 177 -17.98 -6.78 -6.67
N ALA A 178 -16.81 -7.45 -6.57
CA ALA A 178 -15.75 -7.02 -5.67
C ALA A 178 -15.22 -5.64 -6.05
N LYS A 179 -14.90 -5.44 -7.34
CA LYS A 179 -14.43 -4.16 -7.88
C LYS A 179 -15.47 -3.05 -7.70
N VAL A 180 -16.73 -3.34 -8.02
CA VAL A 180 -17.83 -2.36 -7.89
C VAL A 180 -18.02 -1.93 -6.44
N LEU A 181 -18.05 -2.88 -5.50
CA LEU A 181 -18.31 -2.59 -4.10
C LEU A 181 -17.11 -1.96 -3.38
N PHE A 182 -15.88 -2.39 -3.67
CA PHE A 182 -14.76 -2.12 -2.76
C PHE A 182 -13.59 -1.34 -3.36
N SER A 183 -13.51 -1.11 -4.68
CA SER A 183 -12.36 -0.39 -5.26
C SER A 183 -12.11 1.00 -4.65
N LYS A 184 -13.17 1.69 -4.21
CA LYS A 184 -13.08 3.01 -3.55
C LYS A 184 -12.80 2.97 -2.04
N HIS A 185 -12.86 1.77 -1.44
CA HIS A 185 -12.75 1.58 0.00
C HIS A 185 -11.49 0.81 0.41
N ILE A 186 -10.63 0.43 -0.55
CA ILE A 186 -9.33 -0.18 -0.26
C ILE A 186 -8.51 0.73 0.66
N GLY A 187 -7.93 0.14 1.72
CA GLY A 187 -7.21 0.86 2.77
C GLY A 187 -8.08 1.42 3.89
N LYS A 188 -9.41 1.32 3.80
CA LYS A 188 -10.38 1.75 4.85
C LYS A 188 -11.19 0.60 5.44
N ILE A 189 -10.81 -0.64 5.10
CA ILE A 189 -11.54 -1.85 5.45
C ILE A 189 -10.85 -2.52 6.65
N ARG A 190 -11.65 -3.04 7.58
CA ARG A 190 -11.20 -3.91 8.66
C ARG A 190 -12.07 -5.16 8.72
N TYR A 191 -11.45 -6.31 8.92
CA TYR A 191 -12.14 -7.59 9.09
C TYR A 191 -11.88 -8.17 10.48
N TYR A 192 -12.76 -9.04 10.95
CA TYR A 192 -12.71 -9.67 12.28
C TYR A 192 -12.93 -11.20 12.24
N GLN A 193 -13.24 -11.72 11.06
CA GLN A 193 -13.53 -13.12 10.77
C GLN A 193 -13.09 -13.44 9.33
N THR A 194 -12.53 -14.63 9.13
CA THR A 194 -12.30 -15.23 7.80
C THR A 194 -13.30 -16.34 7.52
N PHE A 195 -13.43 -16.72 6.24
CA PHE A 195 -14.41 -17.67 5.75
C PHE A 195 -13.80 -18.73 4.82
N LYS A 196 -14.42 -19.91 4.79
CA LYS A 196 -14.12 -20.97 3.83
C LYS A 196 -15.10 -20.94 2.68
N SER A 197 -14.58 -21.14 1.47
CA SER A 197 -15.41 -21.49 0.32
C SER A 197 -16.03 -22.87 0.54
N PRO A 198 -17.37 -23.02 0.48
CA PRO A 198 -18.01 -24.33 0.49
C PRO A 198 -17.65 -25.09 -0.79
N LYS A 199 -17.63 -26.42 -0.69
CA LYS A 199 -17.29 -27.30 -1.81
C LYS A 199 -18.44 -28.22 -2.18
N ILE A 200 -18.66 -28.38 -3.47
CA ILE A 200 -19.61 -29.31 -4.06
C ILE A 200 -18.85 -30.46 -4.75
N TYR A 201 -19.38 -31.67 -4.66
CA TYR A 201 -18.80 -32.80 -5.38
C TYR A 201 -19.25 -32.78 -6.84
N ASN A 202 -18.30 -32.78 -7.76
CA ASN A 202 -18.55 -32.89 -9.19
C ASN A 202 -18.49 -34.37 -9.59
N ASP A 203 -19.65 -34.97 -9.84
CA ASP A 203 -19.78 -36.40 -10.19
C ASP A 203 -19.05 -36.76 -11.49
N GLU A 204 -18.99 -35.85 -12.47
CA GLU A 204 -18.35 -36.11 -13.77
C GLU A 204 -16.82 -36.13 -13.67
N LYS A 205 -16.26 -35.27 -12.81
CA LYS A 205 -14.81 -35.13 -12.62
C LYS A 205 -14.28 -35.90 -11.41
N HIS A 206 -15.15 -36.44 -10.57
CA HIS A 206 -14.84 -37.07 -9.29
C HIS A 206 -13.98 -36.20 -8.35
N ILE A 207 -14.17 -34.88 -8.37
CA ILE A 207 -13.44 -33.92 -7.52
C ILE A 207 -14.40 -32.98 -6.78
N TYR A 208 -13.93 -32.41 -5.68
CA TYR A 208 -14.63 -31.32 -4.99
C TYR A 208 -14.22 -29.98 -5.60
N GLU A 209 -15.19 -29.24 -6.12
CA GLU A 209 -15.03 -27.89 -6.67
C GLU A 209 -15.68 -26.86 -5.73
N ASP A 210 -15.28 -25.60 -5.84
CA ASP A 210 -15.92 -24.52 -5.09
C ASP A 210 -17.39 -24.35 -5.55
N ASP A 211 -18.29 -24.11 -4.59
CA ASP A 211 -19.70 -23.88 -4.92
C ASP A 211 -19.87 -22.56 -5.69
N PRO A 212 -20.43 -22.58 -6.91
CA PRO A 212 -20.59 -21.37 -7.72
C PRO A 212 -21.52 -20.33 -7.10
N ASN A 213 -22.37 -20.71 -6.13
CA ASN A 213 -23.23 -19.80 -5.40
C ASN A 213 -22.47 -18.98 -4.33
N PHE A 214 -21.23 -19.37 -4.03
CA PHE A 214 -20.35 -18.66 -3.12
C PHE A 214 -19.35 -17.80 -3.90
N ILE A 215 -19.53 -16.49 -3.85
CA ILE A 215 -18.70 -15.52 -4.56
C ILE A 215 -17.80 -14.81 -3.55
N PRO A 216 -16.50 -15.14 -3.47
CA PRO A 216 -15.58 -14.39 -2.63
C PRO A 216 -15.39 -12.98 -3.20
N LEU A 217 -15.47 -11.97 -2.33
CA LEU A 217 -15.33 -10.56 -2.71
C LEU A 217 -13.94 -10.01 -2.34
N LEU A 218 -13.47 -10.34 -1.14
CA LEU A 218 -12.19 -9.83 -0.61
C LEU A 218 -11.40 -10.96 0.03
N LYS A 219 -10.07 -10.85 -0.04
CA LYS A 219 -9.11 -11.71 0.66
C LYS A 219 -8.14 -10.89 1.47
N ASN A 220 -7.50 -11.50 2.47
CA ASN A 220 -6.33 -10.92 3.12
C ASN A 220 -5.03 -11.34 2.38
N ASN A 221 -3.88 -10.84 2.84
CA ASN A 221 -2.57 -11.13 2.24
C ASN A 221 -2.16 -12.62 2.28
N ASN A 222 -2.85 -13.44 3.08
CA ASN A 222 -2.63 -14.88 3.13
C ASN A 222 -3.57 -15.64 2.16
N GLY A 223 -4.37 -14.93 1.37
CA GLY A 223 -5.37 -15.52 0.47
C GLY A 223 -6.65 -15.99 1.15
N GLU A 224 -6.85 -15.70 2.44
CA GLU A 224 -8.03 -16.12 3.20
C GLU A 224 -9.20 -15.17 2.91
N ILE A 225 -10.40 -15.72 2.70
CA ILE A 225 -11.59 -14.95 2.32
C ILE A 225 -12.10 -14.17 3.53
N ILE A 226 -12.40 -12.88 3.37
CA ILE A 226 -12.89 -11.99 4.45
C ILE A 226 -14.25 -11.35 4.15
N SER A 227 -14.75 -11.51 2.92
CA SER A 227 -16.07 -11.03 2.48
C SER A 227 -16.56 -11.88 1.32
N TYR A 228 -17.86 -12.12 1.25
CA TYR A 228 -18.48 -12.96 0.22
C TYR A 228 -19.94 -12.60 -0.04
N ILE A 229 -20.46 -13.10 -1.17
CA ILE A 229 -21.89 -13.22 -1.46
C ILE A 229 -22.23 -14.71 -1.47
N TRP A 230 -23.29 -15.10 -0.77
CA TRP A 230 -23.86 -16.43 -0.84
C TRP A 230 -25.31 -16.30 -1.30
N ALA A 231 -25.66 -16.88 -2.44
CA ALA A 231 -27.00 -16.73 -3.00
C ALA A 231 -27.51 -18.06 -3.56
N THR A 232 -28.46 -18.65 -2.86
CA THR A 232 -29.23 -19.82 -3.30
C THR A 232 -30.73 -19.51 -3.28
N ASN A 233 -31.56 -20.48 -3.61
CA ASN A 233 -33.02 -20.33 -3.46
C ASN A 233 -33.43 -20.22 -1.99
N GLU A 234 -32.65 -20.78 -1.07
CA GLU A 234 -32.97 -20.87 0.36
C GLU A 234 -32.37 -19.73 1.18
N GLU A 235 -31.25 -19.15 0.71
CA GLU A 235 -30.57 -18.09 1.44
C GLU A 235 -29.85 -17.10 0.53
N ILE A 236 -29.93 -15.79 0.86
CA ILE A 236 -29.22 -14.72 0.15
C ILE A 236 -28.52 -13.85 1.19
N ASN A 237 -27.19 -13.97 1.27
CA ASN A 237 -26.34 -13.27 2.24
C ASN A 237 -25.25 -12.46 1.55
N PHE A 238 -25.08 -11.23 1.99
CA PHE A 238 -23.94 -10.38 1.69
C PHE A 238 -23.13 -10.20 2.97
N MET A 239 -21.98 -10.86 3.06
CA MET A 239 -21.07 -10.75 4.20
C MET A 239 -20.02 -9.69 3.90
N LEU A 240 -20.22 -8.48 4.41
CA LEU A 240 -19.41 -7.29 4.17
C LEU A 240 -18.43 -7.08 5.34
N PRO A 241 -17.22 -6.55 5.09
CA PRO A 241 -16.30 -6.19 6.16
C PRO A 241 -16.69 -4.88 6.84
N GLN A 242 -16.03 -4.54 7.94
CA GLN A 242 -16.21 -3.25 8.62
C GLN A 242 -15.46 -2.13 7.89
N LEU A 243 -16.03 -0.92 7.90
CA LEU A 243 -15.42 0.31 7.36
C LEU A 243 -16.11 1.53 7.98
N GLU A 244 -15.49 2.72 7.91
CA GLU A 244 -16.10 3.96 8.41
C GLU A 244 -17.25 4.44 7.49
N GLU A 245 -17.07 4.35 6.17
CA GLU A 245 -18.01 4.87 5.17
C GLU A 245 -19.10 3.85 4.77
N LYS A 246 -19.76 3.22 5.75
CA LYS A 246 -20.78 2.17 5.49
C LYS A 246 -21.94 2.64 4.62
N LEU A 247 -22.38 3.89 4.80
CA LEU A 247 -23.46 4.48 4.01
C LEU A 247 -23.15 4.48 2.50
N GLU A 248 -21.93 4.84 2.10
CA GLU A 248 -21.53 4.85 0.69
C GLU A 248 -21.45 3.44 0.10
N LEU A 249 -21.01 2.46 0.89
CA LEU A 249 -21.04 1.07 0.48
C LEU A 249 -22.48 0.57 0.30
N ILE A 250 -23.40 0.90 1.22
CA ILE A 250 -24.82 0.55 1.11
C ILE A 250 -25.45 1.20 -0.13
N LYS A 251 -25.18 2.48 -0.41
CA LYS A 251 -25.65 3.15 -1.64
C LYS A 251 -25.18 2.39 -2.89
N THR A 252 -23.90 2.01 -2.92
CA THR A 252 -23.31 1.29 -4.05
C THR A 252 -23.92 -0.11 -4.20
N LEU A 253 -24.08 -0.84 -3.09
CA LEU A 253 -24.69 -2.17 -3.09
C LEU A 253 -26.14 -2.14 -3.59
N PHE A 254 -26.95 -1.21 -3.09
CA PHE A 254 -28.34 -1.08 -3.53
C PHE A 254 -28.43 -0.73 -5.01
N ASN A 255 -27.70 0.29 -5.46
CA ASN A 255 -27.80 0.80 -6.83
C ASN A 255 -27.21 -0.17 -7.88
N GLU A 256 -26.01 -0.69 -7.63
CA GLU A 256 -25.27 -1.44 -8.64
C GLU A 256 -25.60 -2.94 -8.63
N ILE A 257 -26.09 -3.47 -7.50
CA ILE A 257 -26.32 -4.91 -7.34
C ILE A 257 -27.78 -5.20 -7.02
N LEU A 258 -28.34 -4.70 -5.92
CA LEU A 258 -29.66 -5.15 -5.47
C LEU A 258 -30.77 -4.74 -6.43
N TYR A 259 -30.82 -3.47 -6.86
CA TYR A 259 -31.84 -3.02 -7.81
C TYR A 259 -31.69 -3.65 -9.20
N SER A 260 -30.48 -4.04 -9.58
CA SER A 260 -30.18 -4.67 -10.88
C SER A 260 -30.45 -6.17 -10.88
N LYS A 261 -29.91 -6.90 -9.90
CA LYS A 261 -29.89 -8.37 -9.85
C LYS A 261 -31.00 -8.97 -8.99
N PHE A 262 -31.52 -8.19 -8.04
CA PHE A 262 -32.57 -8.58 -7.11
C PHE A 262 -33.80 -7.66 -7.25
N SER A 263 -34.03 -7.11 -8.45
CA SER A 263 -35.10 -6.14 -8.76
C SER A 263 -36.50 -6.59 -8.33
N GLN A 264 -36.75 -7.90 -8.28
CA GLN A 264 -38.01 -8.46 -7.84
C GLN A 264 -38.29 -8.22 -6.35
N TYR A 265 -37.29 -7.87 -5.53
CA TYR A 265 -37.43 -7.40 -4.14
C TYR A 265 -37.77 -5.90 -4.04
N PHE A 266 -37.82 -5.18 -5.16
CA PHE A 266 -37.97 -3.71 -5.18
C PHE A 266 -39.02 -3.28 -6.21
N PRO A 267 -40.31 -3.59 -5.99
CA PRO A 267 -41.38 -3.43 -6.98
C PRO A 267 -41.59 -1.98 -7.45
N THR A 268 -41.44 -0.99 -6.57
CA THR A 268 -41.57 0.44 -6.93
C THR A 268 -40.47 0.89 -7.90
N ILE A 269 -39.25 0.39 -7.70
CA ILE A 269 -38.11 0.66 -8.58
C ILE A 269 -38.27 -0.09 -9.90
N LYS A 270 -38.73 -1.36 -9.82
CA LYS A 270 -39.06 -2.18 -11.00
C LYS A 270 -40.09 -1.54 -11.92
N ALA A 271 -41.07 -0.81 -11.38
CA ALA A 271 -42.08 -0.10 -12.16
C ALA A 271 -41.53 1.09 -12.97
N ALA A 272 -40.35 1.61 -12.63
CA ALA A 272 -39.67 2.68 -13.37
C ALA A 272 -38.49 2.16 -14.22
N LEU A 273 -38.03 0.91 -14.07
CA LEU A 273 -36.89 0.36 -14.82
C LEU A 273 -37.07 0.40 -16.35
N TRP A 274 -38.30 0.49 -16.87
CA TRP A 274 -38.53 0.64 -18.31
C TRP A 274 -37.92 1.93 -18.87
N THR A 275 -37.74 2.99 -18.06
CA THR A 275 -37.05 4.22 -18.50
C THR A 275 -35.56 3.97 -18.79
N ASN A 276 -35.01 2.87 -18.29
CA ASN A 276 -33.64 2.44 -18.55
C ASN A 276 -33.54 1.44 -19.72
N ASN A 277 -34.65 1.14 -20.40
CA ASN A 277 -34.63 0.43 -21.67
C ASN A 277 -34.31 1.44 -22.78
N GLU A 278 -33.49 1.02 -23.75
CA GLU A 278 -33.04 1.85 -24.88
C GLU A 278 -34.19 2.53 -25.62
N ASN A 279 -35.35 1.87 -25.73
CA ASN A 279 -36.55 2.42 -26.37
C ASN A 279 -37.12 3.67 -25.68
N TYR A 280 -36.73 3.93 -24.43
CA TYR A 280 -37.22 5.04 -23.61
C TYR A 280 -36.08 5.94 -23.12
N PHE A 281 -34.90 5.83 -23.72
CA PHE A 281 -33.80 6.74 -23.44
C PHE A 281 -34.17 8.19 -23.78
N LEU A 282 -33.79 9.10 -22.89
CA LEU A 282 -33.87 10.53 -23.16
C LEU A 282 -32.91 10.92 -24.30
N PRO A 283 -33.18 12.01 -25.04
CA PRO A 283 -32.28 12.48 -26.09
C PRO A 283 -30.84 12.66 -25.57
N GLY A 284 -29.86 12.13 -26.31
CA GLY A 284 -28.45 12.19 -25.93
C GLY A 284 -27.98 11.11 -24.94
N HIS A 285 -28.90 10.34 -24.32
CA HIS A 285 -28.53 9.37 -23.30
C HIS A 285 -27.72 8.20 -23.89
N LYS A 286 -28.10 7.69 -25.06
CA LYS A 286 -27.37 6.62 -25.74
C LYS A 286 -25.96 7.05 -26.10
N GLU A 287 -25.82 8.26 -26.64
CA GLU A 287 -24.55 8.86 -27.03
C GLU A 287 -23.64 9.06 -25.82
N LEU A 288 -24.20 9.51 -24.68
CA LEU A 288 -23.47 9.64 -23.42
C LEU A 288 -23.02 8.28 -22.85
N LEU A 289 -23.82 7.23 -22.96
CA LEU A 289 -23.42 5.88 -22.54
C LEU A 289 -22.30 5.32 -23.42
N ILE A 290 -22.36 5.53 -24.74
CA ILE A 290 -21.29 5.16 -25.67
C ILE A 290 -20.02 5.95 -25.36
N ALA A 291 -20.12 7.28 -25.21
CA ALA A 291 -18.97 8.13 -24.88
C ALA A 291 -18.35 7.77 -23.52
N LYS A 292 -19.16 7.36 -22.53
CA LYS A 292 -18.68 6.90 -21.23
C LYS A 292 -17.90 5.58 -21.36
N GLU A 293 -18.38 4.64 -22.17
CA GLU A 293 -17.72 3.35 -22.41
C GLU A 293 -16.43 3.53 -23.23
N GLU A 294 -16.45 4.37 -24.28
CA GLU A 294 -15.26 4.72 -25.07
C GLU A 294 -14.20 5.41 -24.21
N ASN A 295 -14.59 6.39 -23.40
CA ASN A 295 -13.66 7.07 -22.50
C ASN A 295 -13.04 6.11 -21.48
N LYS A 296 -13.81 5.16 -20.96
CA LYS A 296 -13.29 4.11 -20.06
C LYS A 296 -12.25 3.24 -20.75
N LYS A 297 -12.52 2.77 -21.98
CA LYS A 297 -11.56 2.00 -22.77
C LYS A 297 -10.29 2.79 -23.08
N THR A 298 -10.42 4.03 -23.54
CA THR A 298 -9.27 4.90 -23.81
C THR A 298 -8.44 5.17 -22.55
N PHE A 299 -9.08 5.33 -21.39
CA PHE A 299 -8.39 5.47 -20.12
C PHE A 299 -7.62 4.18 -19.75
N GLU A 300 -8.28 3.02 -19.82
CA GLU A 300 -7.65 1.72 -19.52
C GLU A 300 -6.48 1.41 -20.47
N GLU A 301 -6.58 1.74 -21.76
CA GLU A 301 -5.50 1.59 -22.74
C GLU A 301 -4.31 2.50 -22.41
N LYS A 302 -4.55 3.77 -22.09
CA LYS A 302 -3.50 4.71 -21.70
C LYS A 302 -2.83 4.36 -20.39
N ASP A 303 -3.60 3.91 -19.40
CA ASP A 303 -3.08 3.48 -18.10
C ASP A 303 -2.13 2.28 -18.27
N LYS A 304 -2.54 1.29 -19.09
CA LYS A 304 -1.69 0.16 -19.46
C LYS A 304 -0.44 0.58 -20.23
N GLU A 305 -0.55 1.56 -21.12
CA GLU A 305 0.60 2.11 -21.83
C GLU A 305 1.60 2.76 -20.85
N PHE A 306 1.11 3.53 -19.86
CA PHE A 306 1.97 4.12 -18.84
C PHE A 306 2.62 3.07 -17.94
N GLU A 307 1.90 2.03 -17.52
CA GLU A 307 2.50 0.93 -16.76
C GLU A 307 3.62 0.22 -17.55
N ASN A 308 3.39 -0.03 -18.84
CA ASN A 308 4.43 -0.59 -19.72
C ASN A 308 5.65 0.34 -19.80
N GLN A 309 5.45 1.66 -19.97
CA GLN A 309 6.55 2.64 -20.00
C GLN A 309 7.30 2.70 -18.66
N ILE A 310 6.59 2.58 -17.53
CA ILE A 310 7.20 2.53 -16.20
C ILE A 310 8.07 1.28 -16.06
N ASP A 311 7.57 0.12 -16.46
CA ASP A 311 8.31 -1.14 -16.36
C ASP A 311 9.50 -1.20 -17.33
N GLU A 312 9.34 -0.70 -18.57
CA GLU A 312 10.45 -0.51 -19.50
C GLU A 312 11.53 0.40 -18.91
N ASN A 313 11.14 1.50 -18.27
CA ASN A 313 12.06 2.43 -17.62
C ASN A 313 12.77 1.77 -16.43
N LYS A 314 12.04 1.04 -15.57
CA LYS A 314 12.65 0.26 -14.47
C LYS A 314 13.69 -0.71 -15.01
N ASN A 315 13.33 -1.52 -16.01
CA ASN A 315 14.23 -2.50 -16.61
C ASN A 315 15.47 -1.85 -17.24
N ARG A 316 15.28 -0.72 -17.93
CA ARG A 316 16.38 0.03 -18.57
C ARG A 316 17.40 0.57 -17.55
N TYR A 317 16.94 0.99 -16.38
CA TYR A 317 17.78 1.63 -15.35
C TYR A 317 18.05 0.75 -14.13
N ASP A 318 17.63 -0.51 -14.15
CA ASP A 318 17.70 -1.45 -13.03
C ASP A 318 19.13 -1.63 -12.49
N PHE A 319 20.13 -1.57 -13.38
CA PHE A 319 21.54 -1.63 -13.01
C PHE A 319 21.92 -0.57 -11.95
N LEU A 320 21.28 0.62 -11.95
CA LEU A 320 21.53 1.66 -10.95
C LEU A 320 21.03 1.29 -9.55
N HIS A 321 19.92 0.56 -9.46
CA HIS A 321 19.48 0.03 -8.16
C HIS A 321 20.34 -1.16 -7.75
N LYS A 322 20.67 -2.06 -8.68
CA LYS A 322 21.49 -3.23 -8.40
C LYS A 322 22.87 -2.88 -7.86
N ILE A 323 23.52 -1.81 -8.34
CA ILE A 323 24.81 -1.37 -7.75
C ILE A 323 24.68 -0.94 -6.27
N LEU A 324 23.48 -0.59 -5.80
CA LEU A 324 23.21 -0.19 -4.42
C LEU A 324 22.73 -1.34 -3.54
N THR A 325 22.09 -2.37 -4.11
CA THR A 325 21.44 -3.45 -3.35
C THR A 325 22.18 -4.78 -3.40
N GLU A 326 22.79 -5.11 -4.53
CA GLU A 326 23.27 -6.47 -4.79
C GLU A 326 24.68 -6.75 -4.25
N THR A 327 25.07 -8.03 -4.35
CA THR A 327 26.40 -8.56 -4.03
C THR A 327 26.76 -9.72 -4.96
N GLY A 328 28.05 -10.05 -5.08
CA GLY A 328 28.52 -11.15 -5.92
C GLY A 328 28.27 -10.89 -7.41
N GLU A 329 27.98 -11.94 -8.17
CA GLU A 329 27.82 -11.88 -9.63
C GLU A 329 26.83 -10.80 -10.11
N GLN A 330 25.68 -10.66 -9.44
CA GLN A 330 24.68 -9.65 -9.83
C GLN A 330 25.19 -8.21 -9.68
N LEU A 331 26.03 -7.96 -8.67
CA LEU A 331 26.68 -6.66 -8.49
C LEU A 331 27.74 -6.42 -9.57
N VAL A 332 28.53 -7.45 -9.90
CA VAL A 332 29.54 -7.38 -10.99
C VAL A 332 28.86 -7.05 -12.32
N ASP A 333 27.77 -7.75 -12.65
CA ASP A 333 27.01 -7.51 -13.89
C ASP A 333 26.44 -6.09 -13.96
N ALA A 334 25.89 -5.58 -12.85
CA ALA A 334 25.39 -4.21 -12.78
C ALA A 334 26.51 -3.16 -12.96
N ILE A 335 27.71 -3.42 -12.43
CA ILE A 335 28.88 -2.57 -12.63
C ILE A 335 29.37 -2.63 -14.08
N ILE A 336 29.34 -3.79 -14.73
CA ILE A 336 29.67 -3.93 -16.16
C ILE A 336 28.72 -3.07 -17.00
N ASP A 337 27.42 -3.15 -16.77
CA ASP A 337 26.44 -2.36 -17.51
C ASP A 337 26.60 -0.86 -17.23
N TYR A 338 26.95 -0.48 -16.01
CA TYR A 338 27.33 0.89 -15.67
C TYR A 338 28.55 1.36 -16.47
N LEU A 339 29.61 0.55 -16.55
CA LEU A 339 30.85 0.90 -17.26
C LEU A 339 30.64 0.99 -18.78
N LYS A 340 29.77 0.14 -19.35
CA LYS A 340 29.33 0.27 -20.75
C LYS A 340 28.61 1.60 -20.97
N TRP A 341 27.66 1.95 -20.08
CA TRP A 341 26.99 3.25 -20.15
C TRP A 341 27.99 4.40 -20.04
N LEU A 342 29.02 4.28 -19.20
CA LEU A 342 30.06 5.30 -19.04
C LEU A 342 30.97 5.44 -20.29
N GLY A 343 30.91 4.50 -21.23
CA GLY A 343 31.61 4.54 -22.51
C GLY A 343 32.94 3.81 -22.53
N PHE A 344 33.10 2.75 -21.73
CA PHE A 344 34.20 1.80 -21.90
C PHE A 344 33.80 0.71 -22.91
N ASP A 345 34.60 0.51 -23.96
CA ASP A 345 34.24 -0.37 -25.08
C ASP A 345 34.64 -1.85 -24.85
N SER A 346 35.84 -2.09 -24.31
CA SER A 346 36.45 -3.43 -24.22
C SER A 346 36.37 -4.03 -22.81
N ILE A 347 35.15 -4.21 -22.30
CA ILE A 347 34.90 -4.75 -20.95
C ILE A 347 34.78 -6.28 -20.99
N CYS A 348 35.54 -6.98 -20.14
CA CYS A 348 35.53 -8.43 -20.02
C CYS A 348 35.29 -8.85 -18.56
N SER A 349 34.29 -9.71 -18.32
CA SER A 349 34.10 -10.40 -17.04
C SER A 349 35.03 -11.59 -16.97
N LYS A 350 35.92 -11.62 -15.97
CA LYS A 350 36.92 -12.69 -15.84
C LYS A 350 36.36 -13.94 -15.21
N ASP A 351 35.46 -13.80 -14.25
CA ASP A 351 34.76 -14.95 -13.66
C ASP A 351 34.02 -15.79 -14.71
N LYS A 352 33.40 -15.12 -15.69
CA LYS A 352 32.66 -15.78 -16.78
C LYS A 352 33.56 -16.32 -17.90
N THR A 353 34.83 -15.93 -17.94
CA THR A 353 35.78 -16.31 -19.01
C THR A 353 36.98 -17.13 -18.51
N ALA A 354 37.01 -17.51 -17.23
CA ALA A 354 38.11 -18.28 -16.64
C ALA A 354 38.03 -19.78 -17.01
N GLU A 355 38.83 -20.21 -17.99
CA GLU A 355 38.96 -21.64 -18.37
C GLU A 355 39.72 -22.48 -17.33
N ASN A 356 40.53 -21.84 -16.47
CA ASN A 356 41.44 -22.53 -15.53
C ASN A 356 40.99 -22.50 -14.06
N GLY A 357 39.79 -21.98 -13.75
CA GLY A 357 39.23 -21.93 -12.39
C GLY A 357 39.94 -20.99 -11.40
N LEU A 358 40.95 -20.23 -11.83
CA LEU A 358 41.59 -19.18 -11.05
C LEU A 358 40.81 -17.86 -11.21
N LEU A 359 40.02 -17.52 -10.19
CA LEU A 359 39.32 -16.25 -10.07
C LEU A 359 40.28 -15.23 -9.44
N GLU A 360 40.66 -14.20 -10.19
CA GLU A 360 41.62 -13.19 -9.76
C GLU A 360 40.91 -11.84 -9.56
N GLU A 361 40.71 -11.09 -10.63
CA GLU A 361 39.86 -9.88 -10.68
C GLU A 361 38.47 -10.19 -11.26
N ASP A 362 37.46 -9.37 -10.95
CA ASP A 362 36.10 -9.54 -11.50
C ASP A 362 35.98 -9.03 -12.95
N ILE A 363 36.57 -7.85 -13.22
CA ILE A 363 36.41 -7.12 -14.49
C ILE A 363 37.77 -6.64 -15.02
N GLN A 364 38.00 -6.82 -16.32
CA GLN A 364 39.08 -6.17 -17.08
C GLN A 364 38.55 -5.24 -18.15
N ILE A 365 39.24 -4.12 -18.36
CA ILE A 365 38.99 -3.20 -19.47
C ILE A 365 40.29 -2.87 -20.19
N ASP A 366 40.36 -3.16 -21.48
CA ASP A 366 41.45 -2.68 -22.34
C ASP A 366 41.23 -1.19 -22.65
N LEU A 367 42.20 -0.35 -22.27
CA LEU A 367 42.18 1.09 -22.49
C LEU A 367 43.05 1.51 -23.70
N GLY A 368 43.48 0.54 -24.51
CA GLY A 368 44.38 0.75 -25.64
C GLY A 368 45.70 1.38 -25.19
N ASN A 369 45.99 2.59 -25.66
CA ASN A 369 47.23 3.30 -25.33
C ASN A 369 47.34 3.71 -23.85
N LYS A 370 46.22 3.70 -23.09
CA LYS A 370 46.22 3.99 -21.65
C LYS A 370 46.44 2.74 -20.79
N GLY A 371 46.66 1.58 -21.41
CA GLY A 371 47.00 0.34 -20.74
C GLY A 371 45.78 -0.51 -20.37
N LEU A 372 45.81 -1.13 -19.20
CA LEU A 372 44.77 -2.06 -18.73
C LEU A 372 44.14 -1.52 -17.43
N LEU A 373 42.82 -1.60 -17.29
CA LEU A 373 42.13 -1.41 -16.01
C LEU A 373 41.64 -2.77 -15.50
N ILE A 374 41.99 -3.10 -14.26
CA ILE A 374 41.45 -4.25 -13.53
C ILE A 374 40.60 -3.76 -12.37
N ILE A 375 39.47 -4.42 -12.14
CA ILE A 375 38.49 -4.02 -11.11
C ILE A 375 38.11 -5.22 -10.26
N GLU A 376 38.18 -5.04 -8.95
CA GLU A 376 37.57 -5.90 -7.93
C GLU A 376 36.30 -5.23 -7.41
N VAL A 377 35.22 -5.98 -7.26
CA VAL A 377 33.89 -5.52 -6.85
C VAL A 377 33.43 -6.32 -5.65
N LYS A 378 33.00 -5.64 -4.58
CA LYS A 378 32.54 -6.31 -3.36
C LYS A 378 31.27 -5.72 -2.77
N GLY A 379 30.28 -6.57 -2.51
CA GLY A 379 29.10 -6.23 -1.72
C GLY A 379 29.26 -6.67 -0.27
N ILE A 380 29.18 -5.74 0.68
CA ILE A 380 29.40 -6.02 2.11
C ILE A 380 28.33 -5.38 3.01
N ASN A 381 28.17 -5.90 4.23
CA ASN A 381 27.21 -5.40 5.20
C ASN A 381 27.78 -4.26 6.09
N GLY A 382 29.08 -3.96 5.99
CA GLY A 382 29.77 -2.91 6.75
C GLY A 382 30.67 -2.08 5.86
N THR A 383 31.77 -1.56 6.41
CA THR A 383 32.84 -0.87 5.68
C THR A 383 33.98 -1.82 5.31
N SER A 384 34.80 -1.46 4.31
CA SER A 384 35.88 -2.31 3.83
C SER A 384 37.02 -2.45 4.84
N LYS A 385 37.63 -3.64 4.87
CA LYS A 385 38.84 -3.93 5.65
C LYS A 385 40.10 -3.77 4.79
N ASP A 386 41.25 -3.60 5.44
CA ASP A 386 42.52 -3.32 4.75
C ASP A 386 42.93 -4.43 3.77
N TYR A 387 42.72 -5.69 4.14
CA TYR A 387 43.04 -6.83 3.27
C TYR A 387 42.15 -6.88 2.02
N GLU A 388 40.92 -6.34 2.09
CA GLU A 388 39.99 -6.28 0.96
C GLU A 388 40.42 -5.19 0.00
N CYS A 389 40.77 -4.02 0.52
CA CYS A 389 41.26 -2.89 -0.27
C CYS A 389 42.58 -3.19 -0.99
N SER A 390 43.43 -4.06 -0.41
CA SER A 390 44.76 -4.40 -0.96
C SER A 390 44.78 -5.64 -1.84
N GLN A 391 43.72 -6.45 -1.88
CA GLN A 391 43.66 -7.70 -2.65
C GLN A 391 43.98 -7.48 -4.14
N ILE A 392 43.38 -6.43 -4.74
CA ILE A 392 43.54 -6.10 -6.16
C ILE A 392 44.99 -5.73 -6.52
N GLN A 393 45.81 -5.33 -5.55
CA GLN A 393 47.21 -5.00 -5.80
C GLN A 393 48.05 -6.21 -6.22
N LYS A 394 47.80 -7.38 -5.61
CA LYS A 394 48.53 -8.61 -5.97
C LYS A 394 48.29 -8.98 -7.43
N ILE A 395 47.05 -8.79 -7.88
CA ILE A 395 46.63 -9.07 -9.26
C ILE A 395 47.23 -8.04 -10.21
N LYS A 396 47.24 -6.76 -9.85
CA LYS A 396 47.92 -5.70 -10.60
C LYS A 396 49.38 -6.06 -10.90
N TYR A 397 50.15 -6.47 -9.89
CA TYR A 397 51.54 -6.86 -10.09
C TYR A 397 51.68 -8.04 -11.05
N ARG A 398 50.84 -9.07 -10.92
CA ARG A 398 50.83 -10.23 -11.83
C ARG A 398 50.56 -9.81 -13.28
N ARG A 399 49.56 -8.94 -13.52
CA ARG A 399 49.24 -8.42 -14.85
C ARG A 399 50.36 -7.56 -15.43
N CYS A 400 51.07 -6.79 -14.61
CA CYS A 400 52.25 -6.04 -15.06
C CYS A 400 53.35 -6.97 -15.58
N GLU A 401 53.66 -8.04 -14.82
CA GLU A 401 54.66 -9.04 -15.18
C GLU A 401 54.26 -9.78 -16.47
N GLU A 402 53.01 -10.25 -16.57
CA GLU A 402 52.47 -10.92 -17.77
C GLU A 402 52.56 -10.05 -19.04
N ARG A 403 52.37 -8.74 -18.89
CA ARG A 403 52.42 -7.77 -19.99
C ARG A 403 53.83 -7.25 -20.30
N GLY A 404 54.79 -7.43 -19.38
CA GLY A 404 56.09 -6.76 -19.44
C GLY A 404 55.99 -5.22 -19.41
N LYS A 405 54.90 -4.67 -18.86
CA LYS A 405 54.59 -3.23 -18.82
C LYS A 405 53.91 -2.88 -17.50
N PHE A 406 54.20 -1.69 -16.97
CA PHE A 406 53.59 -1.19 -15.73
C PHE A 406 52.34 -0.32 -15.98
N ASP A 407 51.69 -0.48 -17.14
CA ASP A 407 50.51 0.27 -17.58
C ASP A 407 49.18 -0.32 -17.07
N VAL A 408 49.19 -0.92 -15.87
CA VAL A 408 48.00 -1.54 -15.26
C VAL A 408 47.46 -0.64 -14.16
N ASN A 409 46.22 -0.20 -14.31
CA ASN A 409 45.44 0.52 -13.32
C ASN A 409 44.58 -0.48 -12.55
N ALA A 410 44.50 -0.31 -11.22
CA ALA A 410 43.72 -1.18 -10.35
C ALA A 410 42.68 -0.36 -9.59
N LEU A 411 41.44 -0.86 -9.55
CA LEU A 411 40.33 -0.22 -8.87
C LEU A 411 39.60 -1.24 -7.99
N TYR A 412 39.29 -0.83 -6.76
CA TYR A 412 38.41 -1.58 -5.87
C TYR A 412 37.08 -0.82 -5.72
N ILE A 413 35.96 -1.47 -6.04
CA ILE A 413 34.61 -0.92 -5.94
C ILE A 413 33.86 -1.66 -4.83
N VAL A 414 33.28 -0.93 -3.89
CA VAL A 414 32.50 -1.51 -2.80
C VAL A 414 31.04 -1.01 -2.76
N ASN A 415 30.09 -1.93 -2.67
CA ASN A 415 28.74 -1.65 -2.20
C ASN A 415 28.71 -1.86 -0.67
N ASN A 416 29.08 -0.82 0.07
CA ASN A 416 29.16 -0.85 1.53
C ASN A 416 27.76 -0.79 2.16
N GLU A 417 27.60 -1.41 3.33
CA GLU A 417 26.36 -1.38 4.11
C GLU A 417 25.09 -1.59 3.26
N ARG A 418 25.11 -2.57 2.33
CA ARG A 418 24.14 -2.69 1.22
C ARG A 418 22.66 -2.77 1.62
N ASN A 419 22.38 -3.23 2.84
CA ASN A 419 21.03 -3.33 3.39
C ASN A 419 20.54 -2.03 4.08
N ILE A 420 21.36 -0.97 4.04
CA ILE A 420 21.06 0.36 4.58
C ILE A 420 20.85 1.32 3.41
N GLU A 421 19.87 2.22 3.54
CA GLU A 421 19.62 3.31 2.59
C GLU A 421 20.90 4.15 2.37
N PRO A 422 21.31 4.47 1.12
CA PRO A 422 22.59 5.11 0.83
C PRO A 422 22.88 6.40 1.62
N LEU A 423 21.88 7.24 1.85
CA LEU A 423 22.02 8.52 2.57
C LEU A 423 22.27 8.39 4.08
N LYS A 424 22.18 7.16 4.61
CA LYS A 424 22.44 6.80 6.01
C LYS A 424 23.72 5.97 6.17
N ARG A 425 24.41 5.66 5.06
CA ARG A 425 25.62 4.86 5.08
C ARG A 425 26.83 5.64 5.58
N THR A 426 27.84 4.93 6.04
CA THR A 426 29.17 5.46 6.28
C THR A 426 29.81 5.87 4.95
N ILE A 427 30.15 7.15 4.80
CA ILE A 427 30.69 7.74 3.56
C ILE A 427 31.90 8.64 3.91
N PRO A 428 33.10 8.41 3.32
CA PRO A 428 33.45 7.24 2.51
C PRO A 428 33.54 5.95 3.38
N PRO A 429 33.38 4.75 2.79
CA PRO A 429 33.49 3.48 3.53
C PRO A 429 34.95 3.03 3.74
N PHE A 430 35.88 3.98 3.70
CA PHE A 430 37.32 3.75 3.79
C PHE A 430 37.90 4.68 4.86
N ASN A 431 38.84 4.17 5.65
CA ASN A 431 39.57 4.98 6.63
C ASN A 431 40.76 5.72 5.97
N GLU A 432 41.31 6.71 6.69
CA GLU A 432 42.40 7.55 6.18
C GLU A 432 43.65 6.74 5.79
N GLN A 433 43.97 5.68 6.54
CA GLN A 433 45.13 4.83 6.29
C GLN A 433 44.93 4.02 4.99
N GLN A 434 43.75 3.44 4.78
CA GLN A 434 43.39 2.73 3.55
C GLN A 434 43.51 3.62 2.31
N ILE A 435 43.03 4.86 2.40
CA ILE A 435 43.12 5.85 1.32
C ILE A 435 44.58 6.20 1.03
N LYS A 436 45.38 6.46 2.08
CA LYS A 436 46.81 6.76 1.96
C LYS A 436 47.59 5.60 1.31
N ASP A 437 47.30 4.37 1.72
CA ASP A 437 47.93 3.17 1.15
C ASP A 437 47.54 2.97 -0.31
N ALA A 438 46.26 3.21 -0.67
CA ALA A 438 45.83 3.19 -2.06
C ALA A 438 46.57 4.21 -2.94
N VAL A 439 46.84 5.41 -2.44
CA VAL A 439 47.68 6.41 -3.13
C VAL A 439 49.11 5.89 -3.32
N ASN A 440 49.74 5.39 -2.25
CA ASN A 440 51.12 4.89 -2.28
C ASN A 440 51.30 3.70 -3.25
N GLU A 441 50.29 2.82 -3.30
CA GLU A 441 50.29 1.61 -4.12
C GLU A 441 49.73 1.83 -5.54
N LYS A 442 49.32 3.07 -5.85
CA LYS A 442 48.76 3.51 -7.13
C LYS A 442 47.52 2.71 -7.55
N ARG A 443 46.57 2.54 -6.64
CA ARG A 443 45.24 1.95 -6.89
C ARG A 443 44.13 2.92 -6.51
N GLY A 444 42.96 2.78 -7.13
CA GLY A 444 41.76 3.53 -6.79
C GLY A 444 40.85 2.76 -5.83
N LEU A 445 40.15 3.49 -4.97
CA LEU A 445 39.09 3.03 -4.08
C LEU A 445 37.81 3.79 -4.43
N LEU A 446 36.73 3.06 -4.68
CA LEU A 446 35.46 3.63 -5.09
C LEU A 446 34.30 2.90 -4.41
N TYR A 447 33.17 3.59 -4.23
CA TYR A 447 31.98 3.03 -3.60
C TYR A 447 30.74 3.31 -4.46
N THR A 448 29.76 2.41 -4.43
CA THR A 448 28.67 2.41 -5.42
C THR A 448 27.72 3.58 -5.28
N TRP A 449 27.62 4.22 -4.12
CA TRP A 449 26.87 5.47 -3.97
C TRP A 449 27.47 6.62 -4.78
N GLU A 450 28.80 6.69 -4.87
CA GLU A 450 29.50 7.69 -5.68
C GLU A 450 29.26 7.46 -7.19
N LEU A 451 29.20 6.20 -7.63
CA LEU A 451 28.77 5.84 -8.99
C LEU A 451 27.32 6.23 -9.26
N PHE A 452 26.40 5.97 -8.34
CA PHE A 452 25.00 6.36 -8.49
C PHE A 452 24.86 7.90 -8.64
N ASN A 453 25.59 8.68 -7.84
CA ASN A 453 25.61 10.13 -7.97
C ASN A 453 26.26 10.60 -9.27
N LEU A 454 27.34 9.95 -9.71
CA LEU A 454 27.99 10.24 -10.98
C LEU A 454 27.01 10.08 -12.16
N TYR A 455 26.22 9.00 -12.19
CA TYR A 455 25.21 8.80 -13.22
C TYR A 455 24.32 10.03 -13.37
N LEU A 456 23.77 10.49 -12.24
CA LEU A 456 22.89 11.65 -12.20
C LEU A 456 23.63 12.94 -12.57
N ASN A 457 24.89 13.10 -12.15
CA ASN A 457 25.69 14.26 -12.52
C ASN A 457 25.93 14.31 -14.04
N VAL A 458 26.18 13.18 -14.68
CA VAL A 458 26.37 13.09 -16.14
C VAL A 458 25.08 13.41 -16.88
N GLU A 459 23.97 12.76 -16.52
CA GLU A 459 22.67 12.99 -17.17
C GLU A 459 22.19 14.44 -16.97
N ASN A 460 22.57 15.08 -15.86
CA ASN A 460 22.27 16.49 -15.63
C ASN A 460 23.25 17.47 -16.32
N GLY A 461 24.25 16.98 -17.06
CA GLY A 461 25.26 17.81 -17.72
C GLY A 461 26.25 18.47 -16.75
N ILE A 462 26.35 17.98 -15.52
CA ILE A 462 27.27 18.46 -14.48
C ILE A 462 28.69 17.91 -14.71
N MET A 463 28.82 16.71 -15.25
CA MET A 463 30.11 16.10 -15.63
C MET A 463 29.97 15.41 -16.98
N THR A 464 31.03 15.37 -17.78
CA THR A 464 31.02 14.59 -19.04
C THR A 464 31.43 13.14 -18.79
N LYS A 465 31.02 12.21 -19.66
CA LYS A 465 31.46 10.81 -19.56
C LYS A 465 32.99 10.69 -19.71
N ASP A 466 33.60 11.54 -20.52
CA ASP A 466 35.06 11.55 -20.73
C ASP A 466 35.80 11.95 -19.45
N GLU A 467 35.39 13.06 -18.82
CA GLU A 467 35.93 13.48 -17.52
C GLU A 467 35.79 12.39 -16.45
N ALA A 468 34.64 11.73 -16.43
CA ALA A 468 34.38 10.66 -15.48
C ALA A 468 35.27 9.43 -15.72
N ARG A 469 35.50 9.03 -16.98
CA ARG A 469 36.43 7.93 -17.31
C ARG A 469 37.87 8.24 -16.91
N GLU A 470 38.33 9.48 -17.06
CA GLU A 470 39.66 9.87 -16.55
C GLU A 470 39.73 9.79 -15.02
N ARG A 471 38.67 10.20 -14.32
CA ARG A 471 38.59 10.15 -12.85
C ARG A 471 38.64 8.71 -12.33
N VAL A 472 38.02 7.76 -13.02
CA VAL A 472 38.06 6.32 -12.67
C VAL A 472 39.50 5.78 -12.59
N LEU A 473 40.46 6.39 -13.31
CA LEU A 473 41.86 5.97 -13.34
C LEU A 473 42.73 6.63 -12.26
N THR A 474 42.15 7.46 -11.39
CA THR A 474 42.88 8.13 -10.31
C THR A 474 43.20 7.20 -9.14
N TYR A 475 44.21 7.55 -8.34
CA TYR A 475 44.66 6.77 -7.18
C TYR A 475 44.11 7.33 -5.87
N GLY A 476 43.98 6.48 -4.86
CA GLY A 476 43.35 6.85 -3.58
C GLY A 476 41.83 6.76 -3.67
N LEU A 477 41.13 7.63 -2.94
CA LEU A 477 39.67 7.73 -3.04
C LEU A 477 39.30 8.38 -4.37
N VAL A 478 38.55 7.66 -5.21
CA VAL A 478 38.04 8.18 -6.49
C VAL A 478 36.81 9.03 -6.21
N GLU A 479 36.90 10.32 -6.53
CA GLU A 479 35.82 11.29 -6.33
C GLU A 479 35.47 12.01 -7.64
N PHE A 480 34.18 12.15 -7.92
CA PHE A 480 33.68 12.82 -9.13
C PHE A 480 33.30 14.27 -8.85
N VAL A 481 34.24 15.04 -8.28
CA VAL A 481 34.07 16.47 -8.02
C VAL A 481 34.12 17.25 -9.35
N PRO A 482 33.02 17.89 -9.78
CA PRO A 482 33.01 18.70 -10.99
C PRO A 482 33.89 19.94 -10.84
N VAL A 483 34.47 20.41 -11.94
CA VAL A 483 35.21 21.67 -11.96
C VAL A 483 34.21 22.81 -11.92
N MET A 484 34.19 23.52 -10.79
CA MET A 484 33.26 24.62 -10.55
C MET A 484 33.94 25.79 -9.83
N ILE A 485 33.39 26.98 -10.00
CA ILE A 485 33.81 28.20 -9.32
C ILE A 485 32.84 28.45 -8.17
N SER A 486 33.36 28.60 -6.95
CA SER A 486 32.56 28.91 -5.77
C SER A 486 32.15 30.38 -5.77
N LEU A 487 30.86 30.64 -5.59
CA LEU A 487 30.29 31.97 -5.31
C LEU A 487 30.14 32.24 -3.81
N GLY A 488 30.55 31.29 -2.96
CA GLY A 488 30.37 31.38 -1.52
C GLY A 488 28.95 31.03 -1.04
N ILE A 489 28.70 31.27 0.24
CA ILE A 489 27.41 30.99 0.89
C ILE A 489 26.52 32.23 0.77
N PRO A 490 25.25 32.09 0.34
CA PRO A 490 24.32 33.21 0.32
C PRO A 490 24.17 33.88 1.68
N TYR A 491 24.26 35.21 1.72
CA TYR A 491 24.19 35.97 2.97
C TYR A 491 22.75 36.23 3.43
N LYS A 492 21.76 36.08 2.54
CA LYS A 492 20.31 36.16 2.84
C LYS A 492 19.49 35.22 1.93
N TYR A 493 18.32 34.83 2.44
CA TYR A 493 17.35 33.98 1.76
C TYR A 493 15.95 34.58 1.88
N TYR A 494 15.14 34.50 0.83
CA TYR A 494 13.73 34.92 0.82
C TYR A 494 12.84 33.89 0.13
N GLN A 495 11.52 34.06 0.25
CA GLN A 495 10.51 33.24 -0.43
C GLN A 495 10.75 31.74 -0.26
N ASN A 496 10.88 31.27 0.98
CA ASN A 496 11.14 29.87 1.30
C ASN A 496 12.43 29.33 0.63
N ASN A 497 13.50 30.14 0.67
CA ASN A 497 14.83 29.86 0.09
C ASN A 497 14.85 29.67 -1.44
N THR A 498 13.81 30.12 -2.15
CA THR A 498 13.83 30.19 -3.63
C THR A 498 14.55 31.45 -4.13
N VAL A 499 14.72 32.45 -3.26
CA VAL A 499 15.53 33.64 -3.54
C VAL A 499 16.78 33.60 -2.67
N VAL A 500 17.95 33.64 -3.30
CA VAL A 500 19.27 33.64 -2.63
C VAL A 500 19.99 34.96 -2.91
N CYS A 501 20.60 35.55 -1.89
CA CYS A 501 21.38 36.77 -2.03
C CYS A 501 22.87 36.48 -1.93
N ILE A 502 23.62 36.79 -2.99
CA ILE A 502 25.07 36.55 -3.08
C ILE A 502 25.78 37.83 -3.49
N GLU A 503 27.06 37.91 -3.15
CA GLU A 503 27.97 38.97 -3.57
C GLU A 503 28.87 38.43 -4.68
N LEU A 504 28.76 39.00 -5.88
CA LEU A 504 29.55 38.61 -7.03
C LEU A 504 30.82 39.44 -7.10
N SER A 505 31.95 38.76 -7.30
CA SER A 505 33.24 39.35 -7.67
C SER A 505 33.73 38.68 -8.95
N ASP A 506 33.87 39.46 -10.03
CA ASP A 506 34.49 39.05 -11.31
C ASP A 506 33.67 38.15 -12.23
N TYR A 507 32.43 37.80 -11.88
CA TYR A 507 31.52 37.02 -12.73
C TYR A 507 30.24 37.78 -13.05
N GLU A 508 29.72 37.55 -14.27
CA GLU A 508 28.41 38.00 -14.69
C GLU A 508 27.45 36.81 -14.72
N LEU A 509 26.29 36.94 -14.09
CA LEU A 509 25.20 35.96 -14.13
C LEU A 509 23.98 36.57 -14.82
N ARG A 510 23.33 35.79 -15.67
CA ARG A 510 22.17 36.21 -16.47
C ARG A 510 20.93 35.38 -16.13
N ILE A 511 19.76 35.93 -16.43
CA ILE A 511 18.52 35.14 -16.40
C ILE A 511 18.68 33.96 -17.38
N GLY A 512 18.38 32.76 -16.88
CA GLY A 512 18.54 31.51 -17.62
C GLY A 512 19.81 30.73 -17.30
N ASP A 513 20.80 31.34 -16.66
CA ASP A 513 21.99 30.64 -16.15
C ASP A 513 21.64 29.69 -14.99
N TYR A 514 22.60 28.84 -14.62
CA TYR A 514 22.43 27.85 -13.56
C TYR A 514 23.39 28.08 -12.39
N LEU A 515 22.84 28.00 -11.18
CA LEU A 515 23.61 27.86 -9.95
C LEU A 515 23.62 26.39 -9.52
N PHE A 516 24.74 25.96 -8.97
CA PHE A 516 24.91 24.60 -8.48
C PHE A 516 25.14 24.60 -6.97
N TYR A 517 24.72 23.53 -6.30
CA TYR A 517 25.06 23.31 -4.89
C TYR A 517 25.25 21.82 -4.60
N GLU A 518 26.08 21.52 -3.62
CA GLU A 518 26.35 20.16 -3.15
C GLU A 518 25.48 19.81 -1.94
N LYS A 519 24.93 18.59 -1.91
CA LYS A 519 24.30 18.00 -0.74
C LYS A 519 24.51 16.49 -0.71
N LYS A 520 25.29 16.03 0.27
CA LYS A 520 25.57 14.61 0.56
C LYS A 520 26.19 13.85 -0.63
N GLY A 521 27.20 14.44 -1.27
CA GLY A 521 27.91 13.92 -2.44
C GLY A 521 27.21 14.19 -3.78
N ARG A 522 25.98 14.72 -3.77
CA ARG A 522 25.21 15.00 -4.99
C ARG A 522 25.18 16.47 -5.31
N TYR A 523 25.41 16.80 -6.58
CA TYR A 523 25.27 18.15 -7.11
C TYR A 523 23.87 18.35 -7.69
N TYR A 524 23.30 19.51 -7.38
CA TYR A 524 22.01 19.95 -7.89
C TYR A 524 22.24 21.21 -8.72
N LYS A 525 21.37 21.44 -9.71
CA LYS A 525 21.42 22.60 -10.60
C LYS A 525 20.08 23.33 -10.54
N GLU A 526 20.11 24.63 -10.35
CA GLU A 526 18.92 25.49 -10.28
C GLU A 526 19.02 26.62 -11.27
N LYS A 527 17.96 26.82 -12.06
CA LYS A 527 17.90 27.85 -13.09
C LYS A 527 17.57 29.20 -12.46
N ILE A 528 18.30 30.24 -12.85
CA ILE A 528 17.99 31.62 -12.49
C ILE A 528 16.78 32.08 -13.31
N ILE A 529 15.69 32.46 -12.63
CA ILE A 529 14.43 32.93 -13.22
C ILE A 529 14.33 34.45 -13.17
N GLU A 530 14.84 35.08 -12.12
CA GLU A 530 14.78 36.53 -11.94
C GLU A 530 16.02 36.98 -11.18
N ILE A 531 16.56 38.14 -11.56
CA ILE A 531 17.65 38.80 -10.85
C ILE A 531 17.15 40.15 -10.36
N LYS A 532 17.46 40.49 -9.12
CA LYS A 532 17.12 41.77 -8.50
C LYS A 532 18.30 42.41 -7.79
N GLN A 533 18.36 43.73 -7.87
CA GLN A 533 19.12 44.57 -6.96
C GLN A 533 18.13 45.54 -6.33
N GLU A 534 17.95 45.45 -5.01
CA GLU A 534 16.89 46.17 -4.30
C GLU A 534 15.50 45.81 -4.90
N ASP A 535 14.82 46.76 -5.53
CA ASP A 535 13.50 46.58 -6.15
C ASP A 535 13.53 46.56 -7.70
N GLU A 536 14.69 46.74 -8.32
CA GLU A 536 14.83 46.73 -9.77
C GLU A 536 15.12 45.32 -10.31
N LYS A 537 14.41 44.93 -11.38
CA LYS A 537 14.65 43.69 -12.11
C LYS A 537 15.76 43.90 -13.13
N LEU A 538 16.71 42.96 -13.16
CA LEU A 538 17.87 42.99 -14.04
C LEU A 538 17.89 41.75 -14.95
N GLU A 539 18.38 41.90 -16.18
CA GLU A 539 18.64 40.78 -17.09
C GLU A 539 19.99 40.09 -16.79
N ALA A 540 20.93 40.85 -16.20
CA ALA A 540 22.27 40.38 -15.85
C ALA A 540 22.76 41.09 -14.57
N ALA A 541 23.58 40.40 -13.78
CA ALA A 541 24.23 40.92 -12.59
C ALA A 541 25.73 40.68 -12.64
N ARG A 542 26.51 41.73 -12.36
CA ARG A 542 27.97 41.69 -12.30
C ARG A 542 28.45 42.62 -11.18
N ASN A 543 29.46 42.19 -10.42
CA ASN A 543 30.17 42.99 -9.41
C ASN A 543 29.24 43.74 -8.42
N GLY A 544 28.84 43.06 -7.35
CA GLY A 544 27.95 43.64 -6.34
C GLY A 544 27.05 42.62 -5.67
N LYS A 545 26.05 43.13 -4.94
CA LYS A 545 25.11 42.34 -4.14
C LYS A 545 23.76 42.22 -4.84
N PHE A 546 23.36 41.00 -5.15
CA PHE A 546 22.16 40.72 -5.93
C PHE A 546 21.34 39.59 -5.30
N GLY A 547 20.03 39.65 -5.50
CA GLY A 547 19.09 38.57 -5.20
C GLY A 547 18.75 37.80 -6.47
N PHE A 548 18.88 36.47 -6.42
CA PHE A 548 18.57 35.57 -7.52
C PHE A 548 17.39 34.69 -7.14
N LYS A 549 16.29 34.79 -7.89
CA LYS A 549 15.17 33.85 -7.79
C LYS A 549 15.47 32.63 -8.65
N LEU A 550 15.36 31.47 -8.04
CA LEU A 550 15.68 30.17 -8.62
C LEU A 550 14.41 29.36 -8.94
N SER A 551 14.57 28.36 -9.80
CA SER A 551 13.50 27.41 -10.16
C SER A 551 12.94 26.63 -8.99
N ASP A 552 13.80 26.23 -8.06
CA ASP A 552 13.42 25.56 -6.83
C ASP A 552 14.19 26.15 -5.63
N LYS A 553 13.82 25.72 -4.44
CA LYS A 553 14.44 26.12 -3.18
C LYS A 553 15.83 25.53 -3.02
N VAL A 554 16.73 26.31 -2.46
CA VAL A 554 18.09 25.86 -2.12
C VAL A 554 18.22 25.65 -0.61
N PRO A 555 18.97 24.63 -0.14
CA PRO A 555 19.26 24.48 1.28
C PRO A 555 20.04 25.68 1.84
N GLN A 556 19.74 26.06 3.09
CA GLN A 556 20.50 27.11 3.77
C GLN A 556 21.92 26.65 4.09
N ASN A 557 22.84 27.61 4.19
CA ASN A 557 24.25 27.40 4.57
C ASN A 557 25.01 26.47 3.62
N LYS A 558 24.63 26.44 2.35
CA LYS A 558 25.35 25.73 1.28
C LYS A 558 26.01 26.75 0.36
N SER A 559 27.27 26.47 0.02
CA SER A 559 27.98 27.24 -1.01
C SER A 559 27.30 27.03 -2.35
N LEU A 560 27.18 28.12 -3.12
CA LEU A 560 26.74 28.09 -4.50
C LEU A 560 27.94 28.09 -5.43
N TYR A 561 27.75 27.50 -6.60
CA TYR A 561 28.79 27.37 -7.59
C TYR A 561 28.25 27.70 -8.99
N ILE A 562 29.16 28.05 -9.89
CA ILE A 562 28.94 28.09 -11.34
C ILE A 562 29.93 27.18 -12.06
N LYS A 563 29.57 26.77 -13.27
CA LYS A 563 30.53 26.18 -14.18
C LYS A 563 31.37 27.26 -14.86
N PRO A 564 32.70 27.06 -15.04
CA PRO A 564 33.49 27.90 -15.91
C PRO A 564 32.89 27.91 -17.31
N VAL A 565 32.83 29.07 -17.95
CA VAL A 565 32.49 29.17 -19.37
C VAL A 565 33.69 28.61 -20.15
N SER A 566 33.44 27.58 -20.96
CA SER A 566 34.44 26.95 -21.83
C SER A 566 34.99 27.92 -22.87
#